data_AF-A0A846TZU1-F1
#
_entry.id   AF-A0A846TZU1-F1
#
_cell.length_a   1.000
_cell.length_b   1.000
_cell.length_c   1.000
_cell.angle_alpha   90.00
_cell.angle_beta   90.00
_cell.angle_gamma   90.00
#
_symmetry.space_group_name_H-M   'P 1'
#
loop_
_entity.id
_entity.type
_entity.pdbx_description
1 polymer ?
#
loop_
_entity_poly.entity_id
_entity_poly.type
_entity_poly.pdbx_seq_one_letter_code
_entity_poly.pdbx_strand_id
1 'polypeptide(L)'
;MNFKISRRASFYIYLSALLMLFLFLVIDLIMAIYFPIGVAKQLGAGERVSHYYSFFTTQSNYLVAIYFAMVLYYSHFKRILPIFQVRLAVTVYITITMIIFWVGLFNQVQDIDKYDVYHWINTMILHLVMPIIMIINFVMTSGKERIAIKKWHQNYLWLIGLYPAIYSIVILIRGHLRYLDSKPEDTWYPYFFFNIDQPYGWLIATAAIIIIFGLVFGLQYFYISINNLMFDRNQKQRKRLETYYAKTLAKLRNRPIKKNKS
;
A
#
# COMPACT_ATOMS: atom_id res chain seq x y z
N MET A 1 3.41 -16.93 -19.22
CA MET A 1 4.82 -16.48 -19.35
C MET A 1 5.28 -16.05 -17.97
N ASN A 2 6.09 -16.85 -17.27
CA ASN A 2 6.63 -16.46 -15.95
C ASN A 2 7.87 -15.59 -16.20
N PHE A 3 7.68 -14.27 -16.30
CA PHE A 3 8.80 -13.33 -16.32
C PHE A 3 9.52 -13.39 -14.97
N LYS A 4 10.58 -14.19 -14.91
CA LYS A 4 11.43 -14.26 -13.72
C LYS A 4 12.51 -13.19 -13.87
N ILE A 5 12.19 -11.97 -13.43
CA ILE A 5 13.14 -10.86 -13.39
C ILE A 5 14.38 -11.31 -12.60
N SER A 6 15.58 -11.03 -13.14
CA SER A 6 16.82 -11.41 -12.46
C SER A 6 16.90 -10.68 -11.11
N ARG A 7 17.53 -11.30 -10.10
CA ARG A 7 17.66 -10.67 -8.77
C ARG A 7 18.29 -9.29 -8.82
N ARG A 8 19.28 -9.09 -9.71
CA ARG A 8 19.93 -7.80 -9.95
C ARG A 8 18.95 -6.78 -10.52
N ALA A 9 18.18 -7.15 -11.54
CA ALA A 9 17.17 -6.26 -12.12
C ALA A 9 16.08 -5.89 -11.10
N SER A 10 15.59 -6.85 -10.32
CA SER A 10 14.62 -6.57 -9.25
C SER A 10 15.18 -5.58 -8.21
N PHE A 11 16.45 -5.73 -7.82
CA PHE A 11 17.09 -4.81 -6.90
C PHE A 11 17.11 -3.36 -7.43
N TYR A 12 17.56 -3.16 -8.68
CA TYR A 12 17.60 -1.82 -9.27
C TYR A 12 16.21 -1.22 -9.49
N ILE A 13 15.19 -2.03 -9.80
CA ILE A 13 13.80 -1.58 -9.90
C ILE A 13 13.29 -1.09 -8.55
N TYR A 14 13.51 -1.86 -7.46
CA TYR A 14 13.09 -1.42 -6.13
C TYR A 14 13.87 -0.18 -5.66
N LEU A 15 15.16 -0.09 -6.01
CA LEU A 15 16.00 1.05 -5.67
C LEU A 15 15.53 2.31 -6.41
N SER A 16 15.28 2.21 -7.72
CA SER A 16 14.78 3.35 -8.49
C SER A 16 13.40 3.80 -8.01
N ALA A 17 12.47 2.85 -7.77
CA ALA A 17 11.15 3.16 -7.25
C ALA A 17 11.23 3.84 -5.87
N LEU A 18 12.09 3.35 -4.97
CA LEU A 18 12.31 3.96 -3.66
C LEU A 18 12.88 5.37 -3.79
N LEU A 19 13.91 5.57 -4.60
CA LEU A 19 14.56 6.88 -4.75
C LEU A 19 13.59 7.90 -5.36
N MET A 20 12.83 7.52 -6.38
CA MET A 20 11.81 8.38 -6.98
C MET A 20 10.72 8.74 -5.98
N LEU A 21 10.18 7.76 -5.26
CA LEU A 21 9.15 7.98 -4.24
C LEU A 21 9.67 8.87 -3.10
N PHE A 22 10.87 8.56 -2.59
CA PHE A 22 11.45 9.31 -1.49
C PHE A 22 11.71 10.76 -1.90
N LEU A 23 12.32 10.98 -3.07
CA LEU A 23 12.53 12.32 -3.61
C LEU A 23 11.20 13.06 -3.79
N PHE A 24 10.18 12.38 -4.33
CA PHE A 24 8.86 12.95 -4.48
C PHE A 24 8.25 13.38 -3.14
N LEU A 25 8.27 12.53 -2.11
CA LEU A 25 7.73 12.83 -0.78
C LEU A 25 8.50 13.96 -0.08
N VAL A 26 9.80 14.06 -0.30
CA VAL A 26 10.61 15.19 0.21
C VAL A 26 10.22 16.49 -0.48
N ILE A 27 10.06 16.47 -1.81
CA ILE A 27 9.61 17.64 -2.57
C ILE A 27 8.20 18.02 -2.13
N ASP A 28 7.29 17.07 -1.98
CA ASP A 28 5.91 17.29 -1.54
C ASP A 28 5.82 17.92 -0.15
N LEU A 29 6.63 17.43 0.80
CA LEU A 29 6.75 18.05 2.12
C LEU A 29 7.30 19.49 2.04
N ILE A 30 8.34 19.73 1.24
CA ILE A 30 8.91 21.07 1.04
C ILE A 30 7.85 22.00 0.45
N MET A 31 7.13 21.56 -0.58
CA MET A 31 6.07 22.33 -1.22
C MET A 31 4.95 22.65 -0.23
N ALA A 32 4.51 21.68 0.58
CA ALA A 32 3.49 21.89 1.60
C ALA A 32 3.89 22.92 2.68
N ILE A 33 5.18 23.00 3.03
CA ILE A 33 5.69 23.94 4.05
C ILE A 33 5.92 25.33 3.46
N TYR A 34 6.65 25.43 2.35
CA TYR A 34 7.15 26.70 1.81
C TYR A 34 6.23 27.34 0.77
N PHE A 35 5.42 26.54 0.07
CA PHE A 35 4.52 26.99 -0.98
C PHE A 35 3.08 26.51 -0.73
N PRO A 36 2.49 26.80 0.44
CA PRO A 36 1.15 26.33 0.77
C PRO A 36 0.08 26.95 -0.14
N ILE A 37 -0.97 26.19 -0.38
CA ILE A 37 -2.17 26.64 -1.08
C ILE A 37 -3.39 26.70 -0.16
N GLY A 38 -4.43 27.42 -0.59
CA GLY A 38 -5.69 27.52 0.15
C GLY A 38 -5.52 27.98 1.60
N VAL A 39 -6.25 27.32 2.50
CA VAL A 39 -6.30 27.66 3.93
C VAL A 39 -4.96 27.39 4.65
N ALA A 40 -4.10 26.53 4.10
CA ALA A 40 -2.78 26.28 4.66
C ALA A 40 -1.85 27.52 4.65
N LYS A 41 -2.15 28.53 3.82
CA LYS A 41 -1.44 29.83 3.83
C LYS A 41 -1.55 30.54 5.18
N GLN A 42 -2.64 30.32 5.90
CA GLN A 42 -2.93 30.94 7.20
C GLN A 42 -2.22 30.22 8.37
N LEU A 43 -1.63 29.04 8.11
CA LEU A 43 -0.98 28.23 9.14
C LEU A 43 0.51 28.61 9.28
N GLY A 44 1.02 28.57 10.50
CA GLY A 44 2.46 28.62 10.75
C GLY A 44 3.19 27.37 10.26
N ALA A 45 4.51 27.42 10.08
CA ALA A 45 5.29 26.31 9.50
C ALA A 45 5.10 24.98 10.24
N GLY A 46 5.13 24.99 11.58
CA GLY A 46 4.88 23.78 12.38
C GLY A 46 3.47 23.21 12.21
N GLU A 47 2.46 24.09 12.07
CA GLU A 47 1.09 23.67 11.79
C GLU A 47 0.92 23.10 10.38
N ARG A 48 1.65 23.62 9.38
CA ARG A 48 1.67 23.05 8.03
C ARG A 48 2.24 21.63 8.02
N VAL A 49 3.29 21.38 8.80
CA VAL A 49 3.83 20.02 8.99
C VAL A 49 2.79 19.10 9.63
N SER A 50 2.15 19.55 10.73
CA SER A 50 1.09 18.79 11.38
C SER A 50 -0.08 18.50 10.44
N HIS A 51 -0.49 19.48 9.64
CA HIS A 51 -1.55 19.35 8.64
C HIS A 51 -1.17 18.34 7.55
N TYR A 52 0.03 18.44 6.97
CA TYR A 52 0.53 17.52 5.95
C TYR A 52 0.53 16.07 6.42
N TYR A 53 1.02 15.80 7.63
CA TYR A 53 1.04 14.44 8.19
C TYR A 53 -0.31 13.97 8.75
N SER A 54 -1.32 14.83 8.84
CA SER A 54 -2.66 14.42 9.30
C SER A 54 -3.41 13.57 8.28
N PHE A 55 -3.01 13.59 7.00
CA PHE A 55 -3.64 12.78 5.96
C PHE A 55 -3.16 11.34 5.99
N PHE A 56 -4.09 10.38 5.96
CA PHE A 56 -3.79 8.96 5.84
C PHE A 56 -3.06 8.65 4.52
N THR A 57 -3.41 9.38 3.45
CA THR A 57 -2.71 9.33 2.16
C THR A 57 -1.21 9.54 2.34
N THR A 58 -0.81 10.62 3.00
CA THR A 58 0.59 10.96 3.25
C THR A 58 1.24 9.82 4.03
N GLN A 59 0.69 9.45 5.18
CA GLN A 59 1.29 8.43 6.03
C GLN A 59 1.41 7.07 5.32
N SER A 60 0.40 6.63 4.58
CA SER A 60 0.42 5.38 3.83
C SER A 60 1.47 5.36 2.71
N ASN A 61 1.73 6.48 2.04
CA ASN A 61 2.81 6.59 1.05
C ASN A 61 4.20 6.53 1.70
N TYR A 62 4.39 7.16 2.87
CA TYR A 62 5.63 7.00 3.65
C TYR A 62 5.81 5.53 4.09
N LEU A 63 4.74 4.83 4.47
CA LEU A 63 4.81 3.40 4.80
C LEU A 63 5.24 2.55 3.58
N VAL A 64 4.82 2.90 2.36
CA VAL A 64 5.31 2.27 1.12
C VAL A 64 6.81 2.53 0.92
N ALA A 65 7.27 3.77 1.13
CA ALA A 65 8.70 4.10 1.04
C ALA A 65 9.54 3.30 2.06
N ILE A 66 9.09 3.27 3.31
CA ILE A 66 9.72 2.48 4.38
C ILE A 66 9.72 1.00 4.00
N TYR A 67 8.62 0.48 3.46
CA TYR A 67 8.53 -0.90 3.02
C TYR A 67 9.53 -1.23 1.91
N PHE A 68 9.68 -0.38 0.88
CA PHE A 68 10.68 -0.62 -0.17
C PHE A 68 12.11 -0.50 0.35
N ALA A 69 12.38 0.41 1.29
CA ALA A 69 13.67 0.45 1.99
C ALA A 69 13.94 -0.86 2.74
N MET A 70 12.95 -1.41 3.45
CA MET A 70 13.04 -2.73 4.09
C MET A 70 13.30 -3.83 3.06
N VAL A 71 12.57 -3.86 1.93
CA VAL A 71 12.79 -4.87 0.87
C VAL A 71 14.22 -4.82 0.35
N LEU A 72 14.78 -3.64 0.09
CA LEU A 72 16.16 -3.49 -0.37
C LEU A 72 17.16 -3.99 0.68
N TYR A 73 16.99 -3.58 1.94
CA TYR A 73 17.84 -4.01 3.04
C TYR A 73 17.81 -5.54 3.22
N TYR A 74 16.62 -6.14 3.35
CA TYR A 74 16.48 -7.58 3.59
C TYR A 74 16.89 -8.41 2.37
N SER A 75 16.62 -7.95 1.15
CA SER A 75 17.00 -8.68 -0.06
C SER A 75 18.51 -8.67 -0.30
N HIS A 76 19.19 -7.56 0.00
CA HIS A 76 20.63 -7.41 -0.16
C HIS A 76 21.41 -8.15 0.93
N PHE A 77 21.05 -7.95 2.21
CA PHE A 77 21.84 -8.46 3.34
C PHE A 77 21.37 -9.82 3.85
N LYS A 78 20.06 -10.09 3.84
CA LYS A 78 19.48 -11.31 4.46
C LYS A 78 18.93 -12.30 3.44
N ARG A 79 18.82 -11.91 2.16
CA ARG A 79 18.23 -12.69 1.05
C ARG A 79 16.80 -13.18 1.34
N ILE A 80 16.06 -12.47 2.20
CA ILE A 80 14.66 -12.74 2.56
C ILE A 80 13.79 -11.54 2.16
N LEU A 81 12.49 -11.78 1.97
CA LEU A 81 11.53 -10.67 1.86
C LEU A 81 11.08 -10.26 3.27
N PRO A 82 10.57 -9.03 3.46
CA PRO A 82 9.85 -8.66 4.67
C PRO A 82 8.71 -9.66 4.96
N ILE A 83 8.39 -9.82 6.25
CA ILE A 83 7.35 -10.75 6.69
C ILE A 83 6.00 -10.44 6.03
N PHE A 84 5.23 -11.49 5.74
CA PHE A 84 3.97 -11.41 4.98
C PHE A 84 3.01 -10.37 5.56
N GLN A 85 2.94 -10.27 6.89
CA GLN A 85 2.08 -9.37 7.64
C GLN A 85 2.35 -7.90 7.29
N VAL A 86 3.61 -7.47 7.30
CA VAL A 86 3.98 -6.08 6.99
C VAL A 86 3.65 -5.75 5.54
N ARG A 87 4.00 -6.65 4.62
CA ARG A 87 3.69 -6.47 3.20
C ARG A 87 2.18 -6.36 2.98
N LEU A 88 1.38 -7.22 3.61
CA LEU A 88 -0.06 -7.20 3.51
C LEU A 88 -0.64 -5.90 4.10
N ALA A 89 -0.19 -5.48 5.27
CA ALA A 89 -0.65 -4.24 5.92
C ALA A 89 -0.43 -3.01 5.04
N VAL A 90 0.81 -2.83 4.54
CA VAL A 90 1.16 -1.70 3.66
C VAL A 90 0.33 -1.73 2.38
N THR A 91 0.12 -2.92 1.79
CA THR A 91 -0.70 -3.08 0.59
C THR A 91 -2.17 -2.71 0.86
N VAL A 92 -2.73 -3.15 2.00
CA VAL A 92 -4.10 -2.81 2.39
C VAL A 92 -4.24 -1.31 2.58
N TYR A 93 -3.35 -0.66 3.33
CA TYR A 93 -3.43 0.78 3.59
C TYR A 93 -3.35 1.61 2.32
N ILE A 94 -2.39 1.32 1.43
CA ILE A 94 -2.25 2.08 0.19
C ILE A 94 -3.39 1.80 -0.80
N THR A 95 -3.99 0.59 -0.77
CA THR A 95 -5.18 0.27 -1.56
C THR A 95 -6.40 1.06 -1.07
N ILE A 96 -6.55 1.19 0.26
CA ILE A 96 -7.60 2.02 0.86
C ILE A 96 -7.43 3.48 0.43
N THR A 97 -6.22 4.02 0.50
CA THR A 97 -5.90 5.37 0.02
C THR A 97 -6.39 5.59 -1.42
N MET A 98 -6.08 4.66 -2.32
CA MET A 98 -6.54 4.71 -3.71
C MET A 98 -8.07 4.68 -3.82
N ILE A 99 -8.72 3.72 -3.15
CA ILE A 99 -10.18 3.53 -3.23
C ILE A 99 -10.92 4.74 -2.66
N ILE A 100 -10.58 5.17 -1.44
CA ILE A 100 -11.25 6.29 -0.78
C ILE A 100 -11.08 7.57 -1.61
N PHE A 101 -9.89 7.81 -2.17
CA PHE A 101 -9.68 8.99 -2.99
C PHE A 101 -10.54 8.95 -4.26
N TRP A 102 -10.39 7.91 -5.09
CA TRP A 102 -11.02 7.87 -6.41
C TRP A 102 -12.54 7.67 -6.37
N VAL A 103 -13.05 6.98 -5.34
CA VAL A 103 -14.49 6.69 -5.21
C VAL A 103 -15.19 7.73 -4.33
N GLY A 104 -14.52 8.22 -3.29
CA GLY A 104 -15.14 9.05 -2.25
C GLY A 104 -14.77 10.53 -2.26
N LEU A 105 -13.54 10.89 -2.67
CA LEU A 105 -13.02 12.26 -2.53
C LEU A 105 -12.81 13.00 -3.84
N PHE A 106 -12.58 12.30 -4.95
CA PHE A 106 -12.15 12.92 -6.21
C PHE A 106 -13.10 14.02 -6.70
N ASN A 107 -14.41 13.83 -6.54
CA ASN A 107 -15.42 14.81 -6.95
C ASN A 107 -15.46 16.07 -6.07
N GLN A 108 -14.94 16.01 -4.84
CA GLN A 108 -14.85 17.17 -3.94
C GLN A 108 -13.62 18.05 -4.22
N VAL A 109 -12.63 17.50 -4.92
CA VAL A 109 -11.38 18.19 -5.26
C VAL A 109 -11.54 19.05 -6.54
N GLN A 110 -12.69 18.96 -7.22
CA GLN A 110 -12.94 19.60 -8.52
C GLN A 110 -13.39 21.06 -8.43
N ASP A 111 -12.51 21.93 -7.94
CA ASP A 111 -12.40 23.30 -8.47
C ASP A 111 -11.32 23.27 -9.56
N ILE A 112 -11.68 22.79 -10.76
CA ILE A 112 -10.75 22.53 -11.89
C ILE A 112 -9.95 23.78 -12.28
N ASP A 113 -10.52 24.97 -12.07
CA ASP A 113 -9.87 26.25 -12.39
C ASP A 113 -8.74 26.64 -11.41
N LYS A 114 -8.56 25.89 -10.31
CA LYS A 114 -7.52 26.13 -9.29
C LYS A 114 -6.44 25.04 -9.25
N TYR A 115 -6.53 24.00 -10.09
CA TYR A 115 -5.60 22.87 -10.06
C TYR A 115 -4.38 23.14 -10.95
N ASP A 116 -3.27 23.57 -10.35
CA ASP A 116 -2.02 23.69 -11.09
C ASP A 116 -1.46 22.30 -11.48
N VAL A 117 -0.51 22.31 -12.43
CA VAL A 117 0.12 21.08 -12.96
C VAL A 117 0.77 20.24 -11.86
N TYR A 118 1.35 20.88 -10.84
CA TYR A 118 2.03 20.18 -9.76
C TYR A 118 1.05 19.41 -8.89
N HIS A 119 -0.07 20.02 -8.49
CA HIS A 119 -1.09 19.35 -7.67
C HIS A 119 -1.75 18.19 -8.42
N TRP A 120 -1.89 18.30 -9.74
CA TRP A 120 -2.38 17.19 -10.56
C TRP A 120 -1.40 16.00 -10.59
N ILE A 121 -0.11 16.29 -10.80
CA ILE A 121 0.95 15.27 -10.73
C ILE A 121 0.99 14.63 -9.33
N ASN A 122 0.90 15.45 -8.29
CA ASN A 122 0.89 14.98 -6.90
C ASN A 122 -0.27 14.01 -6.64
N THR A 123 -1.47 14.41 -7.06
CA THR A 123 -2.68 13.60 -6.97
C THR A 123 -2.50 12.24 -7.64
N MET A 124 -2.01 12.23 -8.88
CA MET A 124 -1.78 10.98 -9.62
C MET A 124 -0.74 10.09 -8.94
N ILE A 125 0.35 10.67 -8.44
CA ILE A 125 1.40 9.90 -7.79
C ILE A 125 0.89 9.26 -6.50
N LEU A 126 0.35 10.07 -5.58
CA LEU A 126 -0.03 9.62 -4.24
C LEU A 126 -1.26 8.70 -4.21
N HIS A 127 -2.19 8.88 -5.16
CA HIS A 127 -3.48 8.17 -5.15
C HIS A 127 -3.64 7.14 -6.26
N LEU A 128 -2.70 7.04 -7.22
CA LEU A 128 -2.82 6.07 -8.31
C LEU A 128 -1.50 5.33 -8.56
N VAL A 129 -0.44 6.04 -8.94
CA VAL A 129 0.83 5.40 -9.37
C VAL A 129 1.44 4.60 -8.23
N MET A 130 1.56 5.20 -7.04
CA MET A 130 2.17 4.53 -5.89
C MET A 130 1.35 3.34 -5.37
N PRO A 131 0.02 3.46 -5.19
CA PRO A 131 -0.83 2.30 -4.93
C PRO A 131 -0.66 1.17 -5.96
N ILE A 132 -0.70 1.48 -7.27
CA ILE A 132 -0.57 0.46 -8.32
C ILE A 132 0.78 -0.25 -8.23
N ILE A 133 1.88 0.48 -8.05
CA ILE A 133 3.22 -0.11 -7.91
C ILE A 133 3.26 -1.09 -6.73
N MET A 134 2.70 -0.70 -5.57
CA MET A 134 2.69 -1.57 -4.39
C MET A 134 1.79 -2.80 -4.58
N ILE A 135 0.62 -2.64 -5.21
CA ILE A 135 -0.30 -3.75 -5.51
C ILE A 135 0.35 -4.74 -6.48
N ILE A 136 0.96 -4.26 -7.57
CA ILE A 136 1.70 -5.09 -8.51
C ILE A 136 2.82 -5.84 -7.78
N ASN A 137 3.59 -5.15 -6.94
CA ASN A 137 4.63 -5.78 -6.13
C ASN A 137 4.08 -6.89 -5.23
N PHE A 138 2.93 -6.67 -4.56
CA PHE A 138 2.28 -7.70 -3.76
C PHE A 138 1.92 -8.93 -4.59
N VAL A 139 1.28 -8.75 -5.74
CA VAL A 139 0.87 -9.83 -6.64
C VAL A 139 2.07 -10.60 -7.19
N MET A 140 3.13 -9.89 -7.64
CA MET A 140 4.34 -10.51 -8.18
C MET A 140 5.12 -11.32 -7.16
N THR A 141 5.03 -10.96 -5.88
CA THR A 141 5.76 -11.62 -4.79
C THR A 141 4.89 -12.59 -3.97
N SER A 142 3.66 -12.83 -4.42
CA SER A 142 2.69 -13.74 -3.81
C SER A 142 2.94 -15.22 -4.15
N GLY A 143 2.34 -16.12 -3.36
CA GLY A 143 2.33 -17.55 -3.65
C GLY A 143 3.56 -18.32 -3.19
N LYS A 144 4.30 -17.78 -2.21
CA LYS A 144 5.44 -18.47 -1.57
C LYS A 144 4.99 -19.51 -0.56
N GLU A 145 3.95 -19.19 0.20
CA GLU A 145 3.35 -20.03 1.22
C GLU A 145 1.82 -19.89 1.17
N ARG A 146 1.12 -20.93 1.60
CA ARG A 146 -0.33 -20.89 1.75
C ARG A 146 -0.68 -20.36 3.12
N ILE A 147 -1.51 -19.33 3.15
CA ILE A 147 -2.01 -18.74 4.39
C ILE A 147 -3.32 -19.40 4.78
N ALA A 148 -3.36 -20.01 5.96
CA ALA A 148 -4.59 -20.57 6.51
C ALA A 148 -5.48 -19.44 7.04
N ILE A 149 -6.60 -19.16 6.36
CA ILE A 149 -7.51 -18.05 6.69
C ILE A 149 -7.98 -18.10 8.15
N LYS A 150 -8.31 -19.29 8.67
CA LYS A 150 -8.72 -19.46 10.07
C LYS A 150 -7.63 -19.01 11.05
N LYS A 151 -6.38 -19.41 10.83
CA LYS A 151 -5.24 -19.00 11.66
C LYS A 151 -4.93 -17.51 11.51
N TRP A 152 -5.07 -16.98 10.29
CA TRP A 152 -4.91 -15.55 10.03
C TRP A 152 -5.92 -14.71 10.83
N HIS A 153 -7.19 -15.10 10.75
CA HIS A 153 -8.29 -14.45 11.46
C HIS A 153 -8.03 -14.37 12.96
N GLN A 154 -7.61 -15.49 13.56
CA GLN A 154 -7.36 -15.59 15.00
C GLN A 154 -6.15 -14.76 15.47
N ASN A 155 -5.07 -14.73 14.69
CA ASN A 155 -3.79 -14.24 15.19
C ASN A 155 -3.41 -12.84 14.70
N TYR A 156 -3.86 -12.44 13.49
CA TYR A 156 -3.28 -11.28 12.79
C TYR A 156 -4.29 -10.29 12.24
N LEU A 157 -5.58 -10.64 12.13
CA LEU A 157 -6.59 -9.77 11.53
C LEU A 157 -6.68 -8.40 12.20
N TRP A 158 -6.68 -8.40 13.53
CA TRP A 158 -6.77 -7.19 14.36
C TRP A 158 -5.52 -6.31 14.23
N LEU A 159 -4.35 -6.89 13.97
CA LEU A 159 -3.08 -6.17 13.94
C LEU A 159 -3.03 -5.15 12.79
N ILE A 160 -3.61 -5.49 11.64
CA ILE A 160 -3.73 -4.56 10.50
C ILE A 160 -4.85 -3.53 10.75
N GLY A 161 -5.86 -3.85 11.55
CA GLY A 161 -6.89 -2.88 11.96
C GLY A 161 -6.39 -1.85 12.96
N LEU A 162 -5.31 -2.16 13.70
CA LEU A 162 -4.81 -1.31 14.78
C LEU A 162 -4.35 0.07 14.28
N TYR A 163 -3.64 0.13 13.16
CA TYR A 163 -3.11 1.41 12.66
C TYR A 163 -4.22 2.36 12.18
N PRO A 164 -5.20 1.94 11.35
CA PRO A 164 -6.38 2.76 11.05
C PRO A 164 -7.22 3.14 12.29
N ALA A 165 -7.28 2.28 13.31
CA ALA A 165 -7.95 2.60 14.58
C ALA A 165 -7.27 3.75 15.30
N ILE A 166 -5.96 3.64 15.51
CA ILE A 166 -5.14 4.67 16.14
C ILE A 166 -5.22 5.96 15.33
N TYR A 167 -5.11 5.89 14.00
CA TYR A 167 -5.25 7.04 13.12
C TYR A 167 -6.60 7.74 13.32
N SER A 168 -7.70 7.00 13.31
CA SER A 168 -9.05 7.56 13.47
C SER A 168 -9.18 8.27 14.82
N ILE A 169 -8.71 7.65 15.91
CA ILE A 169 -8.71 8.25 17.24
C ILE A 169 -7.89 9.54 17.27
N VAL A 170 -6.66 9.50 16.75
CA VAL A 170 -5.75 10.66 16.72
C VAL A 170 -6.35 11.81 15.92
N ILE A 171 -6.97 11.53 14.77
CA ILE A 171 -7.58 12.57 13.94
C ILE A 171 -8.84 13.16 14.56
N LEU A 172 -9.68 12.35 15.21
CA LEU A 172 -10.84 12.86 15.92
C LEU A 172 -10.43 13.79 17.06
N ILE A 173 -9.45 13.38 17.87
CA ILE A 173 -8.90 14.21 18.96
C ILE A 173 -8.26 15.48 18.38
N ARG A 174 -7.35 15.35 17.41
CA ARG A 174 -6.66 16.48 16.78
C ARG A 174 -7.65 17.49 16.21
N GLY A 175 -8.67 17.02 15.50
CA GLY A 175 -9.62 17.91 14.85
C GLY A 175 -10.48 18.65 15.85
N HIS A 176 -10.95 17.98 16.90
CA HIS A 176 -11.75 18.63 17.93
C HIS A 176 -10.92 19.66 18.73
N LEU A 177 -9.64 19.37 19.01
CA LEU A 177 -8.75 20.36 19.62
C LEU A 177 -8.57 21.61 18.74
N ARG A 178 -8.46 21.43 17.41
CA ARG A 178 -8.35 22.57 16.48
C ARG A 178 -9.65 23.36 16.36
N TYR A 179 -10.79 22.69 16.46
CA TYR A 179 -12.11 23.33 16.58
C TYR A 179 -12.17 24.23 17.84
N LEU A 180 -11.81 23.68 19.00
CA LEU A 180 -11.78 24.43 20.27
C LEU A 180 -10.81 25.62 20.22
N ASP A 181 -9.67 25.46 19.55
CA ASP A 181 -8.67 26.52 19.33
C ASP A 181 -9.09 27.55 18.27
N SER A 182 -10.32 27.47 17.73
CA SER A 182 -10.84 28.38 16.69
C SER A 182 -9.91 28.47 15.47
N LYS A 183 -9.26 27.36 15.10
CA LYS A 183 -8.46 27.29 13.87
C LYS A 183 -9.37 27.41 12.64
N PRO A 184 -8.82 27.68 11.44
CA PRO A 184 -9.64 27.68 10.23
C PRO A 184 -10.32 26.32 10.00
N GLU A 185 -11.61 26.33 9.66
CA GLU A 185 -12.49 25.14 9.57
C GLU A 185 -11.91 24.01 8.71
N ASP A 186 -11.43 24.35 7.50
CA ASP A 186 -10.82 23.40 6.56
C ASP A 186 -9.52 22.74 7.06
N THR A 187 -9.04 23.11 8.26
CA THR A 187 -7.82 22.56 8.85
C THR A 187 -8.08 21.71 10.09
N TRP A 188 -9.32 21.66 10.58
CA TRP A 188 -9.71 20.86 11.74
C TRP A 188 -9.45 19.39 11.45
N TYR A 189 -10.11 18.86 10.42
CA TYR A 189 -10.05 17.46 10.04
C TYR A 189 -9.45 17.30 8.63
N PRO A 190 -8.63 16.26 8.39
CA PRO A 190 -8.05 15.99 7.06
C PRO A 190 -9.10 15.54 6.04
N TYR A 191 -10.24 15.00 6.51
CA TYR A 191 -11.31 14.52 5.65
C TYR A 191 -12.66 14.99 6.20
N PHE A 192 -13.56 15.43 5.32
CA PHE A 192 -14.89 15.93 5.70
C PHE A 192 -15.69 14.91 6.53
N PHE A 193 -15.52 13.62 6.24
CA PHE A 193 -16.23 12.55 6.95
C PHE A 193 -15.72 12.31 8.37
N PHE A 194 -14.59 12.90 8.77
CA PHE A 194 -14.17 12.93 10.17
C PHE A 194 -14.63 14.18 10.92
N ASN A 195 -15.19 15.18 10.23
CA ASN A 195 -15.67 16.39 10.88
C ASN A 195 -16.90 16.07 11.73
N ILE A 196 -16.71 15.97 13.04
CA ILE A 196 -17.77 15.69 14.02
C ILE A 196 -18.49 16.96 14.48
N ASP A 197 -17.90 18.12 14.24
CA ASP A 197 -18.42 19.43 14.65
C ASP A 197 -19.39 20.03 13.60
N GLN A 198 -19.56 19.37 12.44
CA GLN A 198 -20.59 19.70 11.45
C GLN A 198 -21.95 19.04 11.78
N PRO A 199 -23.07 19.49 11.16
CA PRO A 199 -24.37 18.84 11.32
C PRO A 199 -24.30 17.34 10.99
N TYR A 200 -24.83 16.50 11.89
CA TYR A 200 -24.76 15.02 11.81
C TYR A 200 -23.34 14.44 11.79
N GLY A 201 -22.32 15.20 12.21
CA GLY A 201 -20.91 14.81 12.10
C GLY A 201 -20.58 13.46 12.71
N TRP A 202 -21.06 13.17 13.93
CA TRP A 202 -20.86 11.85 14.57
C TRP A 202 -21.46 10.67 13.79
N LEU A 203 -22.61 10.86 13.18
CA LEU A 203 -23.27 9.84 12.34
C LEU A 203 -22.42 9.56 11.10
N ILE A 204 -21.99 10.62 10.40
CA ILE A 204 -21.14 10.54 9.20
C ILE A 204 -19.80 9.88 9.54
N ALA A 205 -19.14 10.31 10.62
CA ALA A 205 -17.86 9.77 11.06
C ALA A 205 -17.96 8.29 11.42
N THR A 206 -19.01 7.90 12.14
CA THR A 206 -19.21 6.49 12.51
C THR A 206 -19.49 5.63 11.28
N ALA A 207 -20.33 6.10 10.36
CA ALA A 207 -20.59 5.40 9.10
C ALA A 207 -19.31 5.24 8.26
N ALA A 208 -18.51 6.31 8.14
CA ALA A 208 -17.25 6.27 7.41
C ALA A 208 -16.25 5.30 8.06
N ILE A 209 -16.11 5.31 9.38
CA ILE A 209 -15.24 4.37 10.12
C ILE A 209 -15.69 2.93 9.86
N ILE A 210 -17.00 2.62 9.94
CA ILE A 210 -17.51 1.27 9.64
C ILE A 210 -17.14 0.84 8.22
N ILE A 211 -17.33 1.71 7.22
CA ILE A 211 -16.98 1.41 5.82
C ILE A 211 -15.47 1.19 5.69
N ILE A 212 -14.64 2.06 6.27
CA ILE A 212 -13.18 1.95 6.23
C ILE A 212 -12.72 0.62 6.84
N PHE A 213 -13.24 0.25 8.01
CA PHE A 213 -12.89 -1.04 8.63
C PHE A 213 -13.41 -2.23 7.83
N GLY A 214 -14.59 -2.12 7.22
CA GLY A 214 -15.07 -3.10 6.25
C GLY A 214 -14.09 -3.30 5.09
N LEU A 215 -13.54 -2.20 4.53
CA LEU A 215 -12.49 -2.26 3.51
C LEU A 215 -11.19 -2.86 4.05
N VAL A 216 -10.73 -2.46 5.25
CA VAL A 216 -9.51 -3.00 5.88
C VAL A 216 -9.59 -4.52 5.99
N PHE A 217 -10.69 -5.07 6.51
CA PHE A 217 -10.82 -6.51 6.68
C PHE A 217 -11.10 -7.21 5.35
N GLY A 218 -11.97 -6.65 4.50
CA GLY A 218 -12.27 -7.20 3.17
C GLY A 218 -11.03 -7.31 2.29
N LEU A 219 -10.19 -6.27 2.25
CA LEU A 219 -8.95 -6.26 1.46
C LEU A 219 -7.92 -7.25 2.00
N GLN A 220 -7.85 -7.47 3.33
CA GLN A 220 -7.00 -8.53 3.87
C GLN A 220 -7.40 -9.90 3.31
N TYR A 221 -8.68 -10.25 3.36
CA TYR A 221 -9.18 -11.51 2.80
C TYR A 221 -8.94 -11.61 1.29
N PHE A 222 -9.16 -10.52 0.56
CA PHE A 222 -8.93 -10.45 -0.88
C PHE A 222 -7.46 -10.74 -1.23
N TYR A 223 -6.52 -10.04 -0.61
CA TYR A 223 -5.09 -10.24 -0.88
C TYR A 223 -4.56 -11.59 -0.41
N ILE A 224 -5.07 -12.13 0.70
CA ILE A 224 -4.77 -13.51 1.12
C ILE A 224 -5.28 -14.52 0.08
N SER A 225 -6.46 -14.28 -0.49
CA SER A 225 -7.02 -15.13 -1.54
C SER A 225 -6.16 -15.10 -2.79
N ILE A 226 -5.69 -13.91 -3.23
CA ILE A 226 -4.71 -13.78 -4.31
C ILE A 226 -3.44 -14.58 -3.99
N ASN A 227 -2.90 -14.44 -2.78
CA ASN A 227 -1.70 -15.17 -2.39
C ASN A 227 -1.89 -16.69 -2.46
N ASN A 228 -3.01 -17.19 -1.95
CA ASN A 228 -3.31 -18.62 -1.93
C ASN A 228 -3.55 -19.17 -3.34
N LEU A 229 -4.27 -18.42 -4.19
CA LEU A 229 -4.45 -18.77 -5.61
C LEU A 229 -3.10 -18.87 -6.32
N MET A 230 -2.19 -17.92 -6.08
CA MET A 230 -0.85 -17.94 -6.65
C MET A 230 -0.02 -19.13 -6.11
N PHE A 231 -0.16 -19.46 -4.82
CA PHE A 231 0.50 -20.63 -4.22
C PHE A 231 0.04 -21.93 -4.88
N ASP A 232 -1.27 -22.15 -5.01
CA ASP A 232 -1.84 -23.36 -5.59
C ASP A 232 -1.43 -23.53 -7.06
N ARG A 233 -1.41 -22.42 -7.82
CA ARG A 233 -0.89 -22.39 -9.20
C ARG A 233 0.59 -22.78 -9.25
N ASN A 234 1.42 -22.23 -8.37
CA ASN A 234 2.86 -22.53 -8.30
C ASN A 234 3.11 -24.00 -7.94
N GLN A 235 2.35 -24.56 -6.99
CA GLN A 235 2.45 -25.97 -6.61
C GLN A 235 2.06 -26.91 -7.76
N LYS A 236 0.96 -26.61 -8.46
CA LYS A 236 0.53 -27.38 -9.63
C LYS A 236 1.57 -27.36 -10.75
N GLN A 237 2.22 -26.22 -10.99
CA GLN A 237 3.32 -26.11 -11.96
C GLN A 237 4.54 -26.95 -11.56
N ARG A 238 4.95 -26.92 -10.29
CA ARG A 238 6.07 -27.73 -9.79
C ARG A 238 5.82 -29.23 -9.96
N LYS A 239 4.66 -29.73 -9.54
CA LYS A 239 4.29 -31.15 -9.71
C LYS A 239 4.30 -31.59 -11.18
N ARG A 240 3.82 -30.74 -12.10
CA ARG A 240 3.85 -30.99 -13.55
C ARG A 240 5.28 -31.11 -14.07
N LEU A 241 6.17 -30.22 -13.65
CA LEU A 241 7.59 -30.25 -14.02
C LEU A 241 8.28 -31.49 -13.47
N GLU A 242 8.08 -31.83 -12.20
CA GLU A 242 8.63 -33.04 -11.57
C GLU A 242 8.19 -34.30 -12.32
N THR A 243 6.91 -34.40 -12.67
CA THR A 243 6.38 -35.52 -13.46
C THR A 243 7.02 -35.59 -14.86
N TYR A 244 7.20 -34.44 -15.52
CA TYR A 244 7.84 -34.36 -16.83
C TYR A 244 9.32 -34.80 -16.78
N TYR A 245 10.08 -34.32 -15.80
CA TYR A 245 11.47 -34.71 -15.60
C TYR A 245 11.60 -36.20 -15.26
N ALA A 246 10.75 -36.73 -14.36
CA ALA A 246 10.75 -38.16 -14.02
C ALA A 246 10.51 -39.04 -15.25
N LYS A 247 9.53 -38.70 -16.11
CA LYS A 247 9.27 -39.40 -17.37
C LYS A 247 10.45 -39.32 -18.34
N THR A 248 11.06 -38.15 -18.46
CA THR A 248 12.21 -37.92 -19.35
C THR A 248 13.43 -38.73 -18.92
N LEU A 249 13.75 -38.74 -17.62
CA LEU A 249 14.85 -39.52 -17.05
C LEU A 249 14.63 -41.03 -17.20
N ALA A 250 13.40 -41.53 -16.98
CA ALA A 250 13.08 -42.94 -17.22
C ALA A 250 13.28 -43.34 -18.69
N LYS A 251 12.90 -42.47 -19.63
CA LYS A 251 13.13 -42.69 -21.07
C LYS A 251 14.62 -42.71 -21.43
N LEU A 252 15.43 -41.83 -20.82
CA LEU A 252 16.88 -41.80 -21.04
C LEU A 252 17.57 -43.04 -20.46
N ARG A 253 17.18 -43.50 -19.26
CA ARG A 253 17.72 -44.70 -18.63
C ARG A 253 17.47 -45.97 -19.46
N ASN A 254 16.31 -46.04 -20.11
CA ASN A 254 15.92 -47.21 -20.90
C ASN A 254 16.37 -47.13 -22.38
N ARG A 255 17.18 -46.15 -22.76
CA ARG A 255 17.74 -46.10 -24.12
C ARG A 255 18.86 -47.15 -24.25
N PRO A 256 18.80 -48.06 -25.25
CA PRO A 256 19.88 -49.01 -25.47
C PRO A 256 21.18 -48.27 -25.77
N ILE A 257 22.27 -48.63 -25.09
CA ILE A 257 23.60 -48.15 -25.41
C ILE A 257 23.91 -48.69 -26.81
N LYS A 258 23.99 -47.81 -27.82
CA LYS A 258 24.55 -48.18 -29.12
C LYS A 258 26.00 -48.59 -28.87
N LYS A 259 26.28 -49.89 -28.83
CA LYS A 259 27.65 -50.41 -28.96
C LYS A 259 28.13 -49.97 -30.34
N ASN A 260 29.03 -49.00 -30.39
CA ASN A 260 29.79 -48.73 -31.61
C ASN A 260 30.58 -50.01 -31.93
N LYS A 261 30.19 -50.70 -33.00
CA LYS A 261 31.01 -51.74 -33.60
C LYS A 261 32.16 -51.02 -34.33
N SER A 262 33.34 -51.06 -33.72
CA SER A 262 34.63 -50.87 -34.41
C SER A 262 34.95 -52.11 -35.22
#